data_AF-A0A0F3IEV3-F1
#
_entry.id   AF-A0A0F3IEV3-F1
#
_cell.length_a   1.000
_cell.length_b   1.000
_cell.length_c   1.000
_cell.angle_alpha   90.00
_cell.angle_beta   90.00
_cell.angle_gamma   90.00
#
_symmetry.space_group_name_H-M   'P 1'
#
loop_
_entity.id
_entity.type
_entity.pdbx_description
1 polymer ?
#
loop_
_entity_poly.entity_id
_entity_poly.type
_entity_poly.pdbx_seq_one_letter_code
_entity_poly.pdbx_strand_id
1 'polypeptide(L)'
;MHSKYRERIKMSYDYDNALKELAKIVANPAYTKAELLNLAKQVDVSNAKGSITVLYSRMGDVPAAMATDPNIRILDKTDAFKFLTSNAFNDALGGAIGLTLDEMQDKNPLSDPVKQALKEDLLNWNFHGTDGPWAGISKKFR
;
A
#
# COMPACT_ATOMS: atom_id res chain seq x y z
N MET A 1 -38.81 -20.09 -0.37
CA MET A 1 -38.16 -19.31 0.70
C MET A 1 -36.72 -19.03 0.28
N HIS A 2 -36.43 -17.82 -0.21
CA HIS A 2 -35.07 -17.40 -0.58
C HIS A 2 -34.49 -16.57 0.57
N SER A 3 -33.50 -17.11 1.29
CA SER A 3 -32.75 -16.39 2.34
C SER A 3 -31.26 -16.66 2.13
N LYS A 4 -30.57 -15.73 1.47
CA LYS A 4 -29.63 -14.77 2.10
C LYS A 4 -28.39 -15.44 2.71
N TYR A 5 -27.49 -15.90 1.87
CA TYR A 5 -26.04 -15.86 2.14
C TYR A 5 -25.32 -15.46 0.86
N ARG A 6 -25.40 -14.17 0.50
CA ARG A 6 -24.32 -13.58 -0.30
C ARG A 6 -23.15 -13.47 0.67
N GLU A 7 -22.24 -14.43 0.63
CA GLU A 7 -20.88 -14.20 1.09
C GLU A 7 -20.47 -12.84 0.55
N ARG A 8 -20.14 -11.90 1.43
CA ARG A 8 -19.37 -10.73 1.00
C ARG A 8 -18.06 -11.31 0.52
N ILE A 9 -17.96 -11.62 -0.78
CA ILE A 9 -16.67 -11.68 -1.44
C ILE A 9 -16.07 -10.31 -1.11
N LYS A 10 -15.16 -10.26 -0.13
CA LYS A 10 -14.28 -9.11 0.03
C LYS A 10 -13.63 -9.01 -1.33
N MET A 11 -14.06 -8.07 -2.18
CA MET A 11 -13.41 -7.84 -3.46
C MET A 11 -11.96 -7.54 -3.13
N SER A 12 -11.08 -8.51 -3.38
CA SER A 12 -9.65 -8.34 -3.26
C SER A 12 -9.15 -8.06 -4.66
N TYR A 13 -8.45 -6.94 -4.84
CA TYR A 13 -7.83 -6.63 -6.11
C TYR A 13 -6.46 -7.31 -6.16
N ASP A 14 -6.19 -8.06 -7.23
CA ASP A 14 -4.80 -8.31 -7.63
C ASP A 14 -4.13 -6.98 -8.05
N TYR A 15 -2.83 -7.03 -8.32
CA TYR A 15 -2.06 -5.83 -8.66
C TYR A 15 -2.62 -5.08 -9.88
N ASP A 16 -2.98 -5.79 -10.95
CA ASP A 16 -3.42 -5.16 -12.20
C ASP A 16 -4.79 -4.50 -12.06
N ASN A 17 -5.71 -5.14 -11.33
CA ASN A 17 -7.02 -4.57 -11.04
C ASN A 17 -6.91 -3.41 -10.04
N ALA A 18 -5.98 -3.46 -9.09
CA ALA A 18 -5.71 -2.34 -8.20
C ALA A 18 -5.23 -1.09 -8.97
N LEU A 19 -4.40 -1.27 -10.00
CA LEU A 19 -3.98 -0.17 -10.87
C LEU A 19 -5.15 0.42 -11.69
N LYS A 20 -6.06 -0.43 -12.19
CA LYS A 20 -7.25 0.04 -12.91
C LYS A 20 -8.18 0.85 -12.00
N GLU A 21 -8.40 0.40 -10.77
CA GLU A 21 -9.19 1.16 -9.80
C GLU A 21 -8.50 2.46 -9.39
N LEU A 22 -7.18 2.45 -9.21
CA LEU A 22 -6.40 3.66 -8.95
C LEU A 22 -6.60 4.69 -10.07
N ALA A 23 -6.53 4.26 -11.34
CA ALA A 23 -6.76 5.12 -12.49
C ALA A 23 -8.14 5.79 -12.47
N LYS A 24 -9.18 5.08 -12.01
CA LYS A 24 -10.54 5.64 -11.85
C LYS A 24 -10.60 6.67 -10.72
N ILE A 25 -9.92 6.41 -9.61
CA ILE A 25 -9.86 7.34 -8.47
C ILE A 25 -9.19 8.64 -8.89
N VAL A 26 -8.01 8.58 -9.51
CA VAL A 26 -7.23 9.78 -9.88
C VAL A 26 -7.82 10.55 -11.06
N ALA A 27 -8.75 9.96 -11.82
CA ALA A 27 -9.52 10.67 -12.84
C ALA A 27 -10.44 11.75 -12.24
N ASN A 28 -10.80 11.64 -10.96
CA ASN A 28 -11.44 12.71 -10.21
C ASN A 28 -10.37 13.63 -9.61
N PRO A 29 -10.25 14.91 -9.99
CA PRO A 29 -9.22 15.80 -9.44
C PRO A 29 -9.38 16.13 -7.94
N ALA A 30 -10.53 15.80 -7.34
CA ALA A 30 -10.82 16.01 -5.92
C ALA A 30 -10.67 14.74 -5.06
N TYR A 31 -10.02 13.70 -5.58
CA TYR A 31 -9.74 12.48 -4.84
C TYR A 31 -8.93 12.74 -3.56
N THR A 32 -9.06 11.83 -2.59
CA THR A 32 -8.54 12.01 -1.24
C THR A 32 -7.59 10.90 -0.83
N LYS A 33 -6.73 11.18 0.16
CA LYS A 33 -5.90 10.16 0.84
C LYS A 33 -6.74 9.01 1.42
N ALA A 34 -7.99 9.28 1.81
CA ALA A 34 -8.88 8.26 2.36
C ALA A 34 -9.35 7.25 1.29
N GLU A 35 -9.61 7.70 0.06
CA GLU A 35 -9.95 6.82 -1.07
C GLU A 35 -8.76 5.93 -1.45
N LEU A 36 -7.55 6.49 -1.48
CA LEU A 36 -6.32 5.72 -1.71
C LEU A 36 -6.10 4.66 -0.61
N LEU A 37 -6.33 5.03 0.66
CA LEU A 37 -6.25 4.09 1.79
C LEU A 37 -7.28 2.96 1.66
N ASN A 38 -8.51 3.27 1.25
CA ASN A 38 -9.57 2.29 1.08
C ASN A 38 -9.25 1.32 -0.06
N LEU A 39 -8.65 1.80 -1.16
CA LEU A 39 -8.16 0.93 -2.24
C LEU A 39 -7.03 0.03 -1.75
N ALA A 40 -6.00 0.59 -1.09
CA ALA A 40 -4.86 -0.16 -0.56
C ALA A 40 -5.29 -1.34 0.34
N LYS A 41 -6.29 -1.13 1.21
CA LYS A 41 -6.84 -2.18 2.08
C LYS A 41 -7.51 -3.33 1.32
N GLN A 42 -8.01 -3.06 0.11
CA GLN A 42 -8.65 -4.05 -0.76
C GLN A 42 -7.65 -4.81 -1.62
N VAL A 43 -6.39 -4.40 -1.74
CA VAL A 43 -5.40 -5.14 -2.55
C VAL A 43 -4.99 -6.44 -1.87
N ASP A 44 -4.92 -7.52 -2.63
CA ASP A 44 -4.75 -8.88 -2.12
C ASP A 44 -3.38 -9.10 -1.46
N VAL A 45 -3.39 -9.89 -0.39
CA VAL A 45 -2.21 -10.37 0.34
C VAL A 45 -2.11 -11.90 0.34
N SER A 46 -3.12 -12.59 -0.21
CA SER A 46 -3.27 -14.04 -0.09
C SER A 46 -2.19 -14.82 -0.88
N ASN A 47 -1.62 -14.20 -1.90
CA ASN A 47 -0.58 -14.79 -2.76
C ASN A 47 0.72 -15.14 -2.02
N ALA A 48 1.01 -14.51 -0.87
CA ALA A 48 2.11 -14.97 -0.04
C ALA A 48 1.70 -16.27 0.67
N LYS A 49 2.50 -17.33 0.54
CA LYS A 49 2.28 -18.63 1.22
C LYS A 49 3.16 -18.72 2.47
N GLY A 50 2.73 -19.46 3.49
CA GLY A 50 3.46 -19.64 4.76
C GLY A 50 2.60 -19.38 5.99
N SER A 51 2.97 -19.98 7.13
CA SER A 51 2.27 -19.89 8.41
C SER A 51 2.86 -18.83 9.36
N ILE A 52 4.06 -18.32 9.07
CA ILE A 52 4.77 -17.33 9.87
C ILE A 52 4.86 -16.03 9.07
N THR A 53 4.16 -14.99 9.51
CA THR A 53 4.23 -13.65 8.89
C THR A 53 5.49 -12.92 9.36
N VAL A 54 6.32 -12.48 8.41
CA VAL A 54 7.42 -11.54 8.70
C VAL A 54 7.11 -10.20 8.04
N LEU A 55 6.83 -9.20 8.89
CA LEU A 55 6.60 -7.82 8.49
C LEU A 55 7.96 -7.11 8.45
N TYR A 56 8.55 -6.98 7.27
CA TYR A 56 9.80 -6.23 7.13
C TYR A 56 9.52 -4.72 7.19
N SER A 57 9.91 -4.10 8.30
CA SER A 57 9.99 -2.65 8.41
C SER A 57 11.31 -2.18 7.80
N ARG A 58 11.31 -1.87 6.50
CA ARG A 58 12.26 -0.97 5.81
C ARG A 58 13.72 -0.95 6.36
N MET A 59 14.35 -2.10 6.59
CA MET A 59 15.76 -2.23 7.00
C MET A 59 16.28 -3.62 6.62
N GLY A 60 16.94 -3.71 5.46
CA GLY A 60 17.76 -4.86 5.07
C GLY A 60 17.06 -5.94 4.25
N ASP A 61 17.85 -6.57 3.39
CA ASP A 61 17.46 -7.76 2.63
C ASP A 61 17.00 -8.87 3.58
N VAL A 62 15.94 -9.59 3.21
CA VAL A 62 15.56 -10.84 3.88
C VAL A 62 16.76 -11.78 3.80
N PRO A 63 17.27 -12.33 4.91
CA PRO A 63 18.30 -13.36 4.86
C PRO A 63 17.86 -14.46 3.90
N ALA A 64 18.72 -14.86 2.95
CA ALA A 64 18.34 -15.79 1.88
C ALA A 64 17.68 -17.08 2.40
N ALA A 65 18.11 -17.55 3.58
CA ALA A 65 17.52 -18.70 4.28
C ALA A 65 16.03 -18.50 4.63
N MET A 66 15.63 -17.29 5.01
CA MET A 66 14.23 -16.95 5.30
C MET A 66 13.43 -16.68 4.01
N ALA A 67 14.09 -16.18 2.96
CA ALA A 67 13.46 -15.91 1.67
C ALA A 67 12.95 -17.18 0.97
N THR A 68 13.61 -18.31 1.23
CA THR A 68 13.29 -19.63 0.65
C THR A 68 12.45 -20.53 1.56
N ASP A 69 12.23 -20.16 2.82
CA ASP A 69 11.46 -20.99 3.76
C ASP A 69 9.96 -20.96 3.39
N PRO A 70 9.35 -22.10 3.04
CA PRO A 70 7.94 -22.16 2.65
C PRO A 70 6.97 -21.86 3.81
N ASN A 71 7.46 -21.86 5.06
CA ASN A 71 6.68 -21.49 6.24
C ASN A 71 6.68 -19.98 6.48
N ILE A 72 7.58 -19.23 5.83
CA ILE A 72 7.69 -17.78 6.02
C ILE A 72 6.91 -17.05 4.92
N ARG A 73 5.85 -16.36 5.36
CA ARG A 73 5.06 -15.44 4.54
C ARG A 73 5.71 -14.07 4.57
N ILE A 74 6.27 -13.66 3.44
CA ILE A 74 6.95 -12.36 3.28
C ILE A 74 6.01 -11.39 2.56
N LEU A 75 5.86 -10.19 3.13
CA LEU A 75 4.99 -9.13 2.64
C LEU A 75 5.32 -8.73 1.19
N ASP A 76 6.60 -8.73 0.82
CA ASP A 76 7.11 -8.30 -0.49
C ASP A 76 6.61 -9.14 -1.69
N LYS A 77 6.17 -10.38 -1.42
CA LYS A 77 5.61 -11.30 -2.42
C LYS A 77 4.09 -11.10 -2.65
N THR A 78 3.50 -10.03 -2.13
CA THR A 78 2.06 -9.75 -2.29
C THR A 78 1.76 -8.68 -3.32
N ASP A 79 0.57 -8.76 -3.92
CA ASP A 79 0.06 -7.70 -4.79
C ASP A 79 -0.07 -6.38 -4.04
N ALA A 80 -0.47 -6.42 -2.77
CA ALA A 80 -0.54 -5.25 -1.91
C ALA A 80 0.82 -4.55 -1.76
N PHE A 81 1.91 -5.30 -1.54
CA PHE A 81 3.25 -4.71 -1.48
C PHE A 81 3.67 -4.13 -2.83
N LYS A 82 3.49 -4.89 -3.92
CA LYS A 82 3.80 -4.43 -5.27
C LYS A 82 3.02 -3.15 -5.62
N PHE A 83 1.76 -3.06 -5.18
CA PHE A 83 0.93 -1.88 -5.36
C PHE A 83 1.43 -0.68 -4.54
N LEU A 84 1.64 -0.83 -3.22
CA LEU A 84 2.11 0.26 -2.35
C LEU A 84 3.50 0.79 -2.70
N THR A 85 4.34 -0.04 -3.32
CA THR A 85 5.68 0.36 -3.77
C THR A 85 5.73 0.86 -5.21
N SER A 86 4.62 0.80 -5.94
CA SER A 86 4.57 1.24 -7.34
C SER A 86 4.70 2.75 -7.50
N ASN A 87 5.28 3.20 -8.62
CA ASN A 87 5.30 4.62 -8.98
C ASN A 87 3.90 5.20 -9.09
N ALA A 88 2.94 4.45 -9.65
CA ALA A 88 1.55 4.90 -9.80
C ALA A 88 0.89 5.23 -8.47
N PHE A 89 1.04 4.37 -7.45
CA PHE A 89 0.49 4.65 -6.13
C PHE A 89 1.21 5.81 -5.44
N ASN A 90 2.53 5.89 -5.53
CA ASN A 90 3.31 6.98 -4.94
C ASN A 90 3.00 8.34 -5.58
N ASP A 91 2.80 8.37 -6.90
CA ASP A 91 2.41 9.55 -7.65
C ASP A 91 1.01 10.02 -7.24
N ALA A 92 0.02 9.11 -7.19
CA ALA A 92 -1.32 9.44 -6.69
C ALA A 92 -1.30 9.93 -5.23
N LEU A 93 -0.45 9.31 -4.39
CA LEU A 93 -0.35 9.69 -2.99
C LEU A 93 0.23 11.10 -2.81
N GLY A 94 1.26 11.45 -3.57
CA GLY A 94 1.80 12.81 -3.62
C GLY A 94 0.79 13.79 -4.21
N GLY A 95 0.15 13.42 -5.32
CA GLY A 95 -0.82 14.25 -6.03
C GLY A 95 -2.01 14.66 -5.16
N ALA A 96 -2.47 13.77 -4.27
CA ALA A 96 -3.55 14.07 -3.31
C ALA A 96 -3.23 15.23 -2.34
N ILE A 97 -1.96 15.65 -2.25
CA ILE A 97 -1.51 16.79 -1.43
C ILE A 97 -0.65 17.79 -2.21
N GLY A 98 -0.65 17.73 -3.54
CA GLY A 98 0.07 18.67 -4.40
C GLY A 98 1.58 18.43 -4.52
N LEU A 99 2.05 17.22 -4.25
CA LEU A 99 3.43 16.79 -4.52
C LEU A 99 3.51 15.95 -5.80
N THR A 100 4.63 16.06 -6.49
CA THR A 100 4.98 15.22 -7.65
C THR A 100 5.64 13.91 -7.21
N LEU A 101 5.67 12.92 -8.12
CA LEU A 101 6.42 11.69 -7.89
C LEU A 101 7.91 11.95 -7.60
N ASP A 102 8.55 12.86 -8.32
CA ASP A 102 9.97 13.18 -8.12
C ASP A 102 10.21 13.75 -6.70
N GLU A 103 9.34 14.67 -6.26
CA GLU A 103 9.39 15.19 -4.89
C GLU A 103 9.16 14.10 -3.85
N MET A 104 8.29 13.13 -4.12
CA MET A 104 8.05 11.97 -3.26
C MET A 104 9.27 11.03 -3.17
N GLN A 105 10.01 10.89 -4.27
CA GLN A 105 11.16 9.98 -4.39
C GLN A 105 12.50 10.62 -4.00
N ASP A 106 12.57 11.95 -3.92
CA ASP A 106 13.78 12.66 -3.53
C ASP A 106 14.24 12.19 -2.12
N LYS A 107 15.50 11.83 -2.00
CA LYS A 107 16.11 11.43 -0.73
C LYS A 107 16.60 12.62 0.07
N ASN A 108 16.72 13.79 -0.56
CA ASN A 108 17.08 15.04 0.08
C ASN A 108 15.82 15.79 0.54
N PRO A 109 15.96 16.69 1.52
CA PRO A 109 14.91 17.63 1.86
C PRO A 109 14.55 18.51 0.66
N LEU A 110 13.27 18.72 0.43
CA LEU A 110 12.78 19.65 -0.57
C LEU A 110 13.16 21.08 -0.17
N SER A 111 13.49 21.91 -1.16
CA SER A 111 13.83 23.31 -0.94
C SER A 111 12.65 24.16 -0.46
N ASP A 112 11.42 23.76 -0.81
CA ASP A 112 10.20 24.41 -0.35
C ASP A 112 9.78 23.83 1.02
N PRO A 113 9.81 24.62 2.11
CA PRO A 113 9.52 24.14 3.46
C PRO A 113 8.07 23.68 3.64
N VAL A 114 7.12 24.24 2.88
CA VAL A 114 5.70 23.83 2.94
C VAL A 114 5.54 22.45 2.32
N LYS A 115 6.14 22.25 1.14
CA LYS A 115 6.14 20.93 0.48
C LYS A 115 6.91 19.89 1.28
N GLN A 116 8.01 20.27 1.92
CA GLN A 116 8.76 19.38 2.80
C GLN A 116 7.91 18.90 3.98
N ALA A 117 7.21 19.81 4.66
CA ALA A 117 6.32 19.45 5.76
C ALA A 117 5.19 18.52 5.31
N LEU A 118 4.57 18.81 4.16
CA LEU A 118 3.55 17.95 3.54
C LEU A 118 4.07 16.54 3.24
N LYS A 119 5.30 16.44 2.70
CA LYS A 119 5.95 15.16 2.43
C LYS A 119 6.21 14.37 3.72
N GLU A 120 6.74 15.02 4.75
CA GLU A 120 7.00 14.38 6.04
C GLU A 120 5.72 13.85 6.70
N ASP A 121 4.67 14.68 6.75
CA ASP A 121 3.36 14.28 7.28
C ASP A 121 2.76 13.10 6.51
N LEU A 122 2.89 13.11 5.18
CA LEU A 122 2.40 12.04 4.34
C LEU A 122 3.17 10.75 4.56
N LEU A 123 4.51 10.80 4.64
CA LEU A 123 5.34 9.62 4.89
C LEU A 123 5.09 9.07 6.29
N ASN A 124 4.99 9.93 7.31
CA ASN A 124 4.65 9.55 8.67
C ASN A 124 3.31 8.83 8.73
N TRP A 125 2.29 9.36 8.04
CA TRP A 125 0.99 8.70 7.93
C TRP A 125 1.06 7.39 7.14
N ASN A 126 1.76 7.38 5.99
CA ASN A 126 1.84 6.22 5.10
C ASN A 126 2.41 5.00 5.84
N PHE A 127 3.47 5.22 6.62
CA PHE A 127 4.16 4.21 7.41
C PHE A 127 3.67 4.11 8.86
N HIS A 128 2.62 4.85 9.24
CA HIS A 128 2.09 4.81 10.60
C HIS A 128 1.61 3.40 10.96
N GLY A 129 2.04 2.86 12.10
CA GLY A 129 1.84 1.46 12.47
C GLY A 129 0.39 1.02 12.69
N THR A 130 -0.56 1.96 12.78
CA THR A 130 -1.98 1.67 13.03
C THR A 130 -2.93 2.08 11.90
N ASP A 131 -2.64 3.18 11.20
CA ASP A 131 -3.65 3.93 10.44
C ASP A 131 -3.28 4.16 8.97
N GLY A 132 -2.02 3.94 8.60
CA GLY A 132 -1.55 4.08 7.22
C GLY A 132 -1.93 2.90 6.31
N PRO A 133 -1.71 3.04 4.99
CA PRO A 133 -1.86 1.94 4.03
C PRO A 133 -1.05 0.70 4.42
N TRP A 134 0.18 0.87 4.90
CA TRP A 134 1.03 -0.22 5.35
C TRP A 134 0.46 -0.97 6.56
N ALA A 135 -0.08 -0.25 7.55
CA ALA A 135 -0.78 -0.87 8.67
C ALA A 135 -2.05 -1.59 8.23
N GLY A 136 -2.79 -1.02 7.27
CA GLY A 136 -3.99 -1.60 6.69
C GLY A 136 -3.72 -2.97 6.06
N ILE A 137 -2.67 -3.08 5.24
CA ILE A 137 -2.31 -4.35 4.61
C ILE A 137 -1.70 -5.33 5.63
N SER A 138 -0.89 -4.85 6.58
CA SER A 138 -0.26 -5.70 7.61
C SER A 138 -1.29 -6.40 8.50
N LYS A 139 -2.42 -5.73 8.81
CA LYS A 139 -3.54 -6.34 9.56
C LYS A 139 -4.17 -7.56 8.86
N LYS A 140 -3.99 -7.69 7.53
CA LYS A 140 -4.52 -8.82 6.74
C LYS A 140 -3.66 -10.08 6.83
N PHE A 141 -2.50 -10.00 7.47
CA PHE A 141 -1.59 -11.14 7.69
C PHE A 141 -1.79 -11.80 9.07
N ARG A 142 -2.81 -11.38 9.82
CA ARG A 142 -3.22 -11.99 11.09
C ARG A 142 -4.17 -13.16 10.86
#